data_AF-A0A6P5AB47-F1
#
_entry.id   AF-A0A6P5AB47-F1
#
_cell.length_a   1.000
_cell.length_b   1.000
_cell.length_c   1.000
_cell.angle_alpha   90.00
_cell.angle_beta   90.00
_cell.angle_gamma   90.00
#
_symmetry.space_group_name_H-M   'P 1'
#
loop_
_entity.id
_entity.type
_entity.pdbx_description
1 polymer ?
#
loop_
_entity_poly.entity_id
_entity_poly.type
_entity_poly.pdbx_seq_one_letter_code
_entity_poly.pdbx_strand_id
1 'polypeptide(L)'
;MSSCTAVLTVCLILVRLTAALQACTSPEGPGVCSCSGTWVSCSSRNLSLVPDDIPASTTGLSLSYNQITTIENGKKLTSLRLDSNKLTILPSTTFATLNSIRVLDLSNNQITTLDRDTFVGATLEVHFNLNNNPWSCDCRMREILNCPLLNGIICQSPPALSGLSLASLSRDNLTCHSPNITHTSSTLYQAAVGETVTLYCNATGLNRPTLTWSWTPVQPSSAPTDRPHYQVSTTKLDYNSAESTLIIKRVEMSNQGHYICHAANAAGFILARTKPENQYYRMAAKMEDQKRLFATTDNRKDPGSQQTRVQMLEQERVICIRTFVKGIKTTSTRH
;
A
#
# COMPACT_ATOMS: atom_id res chain seq x y z
N MET A 1 51.63 34.22 26.73
CA MET A 1 50.36 33.46 26.90
C MET A 1 49.56 33.37 25.58
N SER A 2 50.18 33.04 24.45
CA SER A 2 49.47 32.98 23.13
C SER A 2 49.63 31.66 22.37
N SER A 3 50.31 30.66 22.95
CA SER A 3 50.57 29.38 22.30
C SER A 3 49.64 28.25 22.75
N CYS A 4 48.87 28.43 23.82
CA CYS A 4 48.02 27.38 24.40
C CYS A 4 46.59 27.37 23.83
N THR A 5 46.05 28.54 23.47
CA THR A 5 44.72 28.69 22.86
C THR A 5 44.68 28.17 21.42
N ALA A 6 45.76 28.33 20.64
CA ALA A 6 45.86 27.80 19.27
C ALA A 6 45.95 26.26 19.22
N VAL A 7 46.58 25.64 20.23
CA VAL A 7 46.69 24.18 20.32
C VAL A 7 45.35 23.54 20.69
N LEU A 8 44.55 24.18 21.55
CA LEU A 8 43.21 23.73 21.92
C LEU A 8 42.18 23.87 20.79
N THR A 9 42.24 24.93 19.98
CA THR A 9 41.39 25.05 18.76
C THR A 9 41.80 24.07 17.67
N VAL A 10 43.10 23.84 17.45
CA VAL A 10 43.57 22.80 16.53
C VAL A 10 43.16 21.41 17.02
N CYS A 11 43.22 21.14 18.32
CA CYS A 11 42.79 19.86 18.90
C CYS A 11 41.26 19.67 18.81
N LEU A 12 40.45 20.71 19.00
CA LEU A 12 38.99 20.64 18.80
C LEU A 12 38.59 20.53 17.32
N ILE A 13 39.34 21.13 16.40
CA ILE A 13 39.15 20.97 14.95
C ILE A 13 39.56 19.55 14.51
N LEU A 14 40.65 19.00 15.05
CA LEU A 14 41.08 17.61 14.82
C LEU A 14 40.08 16.61 15.42
N VAL A 15 39.56 16.85 16.63
CA VAL A 15 38.51 16.02 17.27
C VAL A 15 37.16 16.10 16.53
N ARG A 16 36.88 17.21 15.83
CA ARG A 16 35.72 17.34 14.94
C ARG A 16 35.94 16.75 13.55
N LEU A 17 37.17 16.73 13.04
CA LEU A 17 37.53 15.99 11.83
C LEU A 17 37.47 14.47 12.06
N THR A 18 37.80 13.99 13.26
CA THR A 18 37.74 12.55 13.58
C THR A 18 36.32 11.99 13.67
N ALA A 19 35.31 12.81 13.95
CA ALA A 19 33.92 12.36 14.08
C ALA A 19 33.27 11.94 12.74
N ALA A 20 33.86 12.31 11.59
CA ALA A 20 33.41 11.89 10.27
C ALA A 20 33.96 10.52 9.82
N LEU A 21 34.98 9.98 10.50
CA LEU A 21 35.71 8.78 10.05
C LEU A 21 35.16 7.44 10.59
N GLN A 22 34.15 7.46 11.46
CA GLN A 22 33.86 6.32 12.34
C GLN A 22 33.09 5.13 11.71
N ALA A 23 32.66 5.15 10.44
CA ALA A 23 32.21 3.90 9.79
C ALA A 23 32.84 3.59 8.44
N CYS A 24 33.96 4.25 8.10
CA CYS A 24 34.87 3.78 7.06
C CYS A 24 36.19 3.25 7.66
N THR A 25 36.20 2.83 8.94
CA THR A 25 37.37 2.37 9.68
C THR A 25 37.13 1.06 10.45
N SER A 26 36.43 0.06 9.88
CA SER A 26 36.53 -1.30 10.42
C SER A 26 37.82 -1.98 9.92
N PRO A 27 38.61 -2.66 10.77
CA PRO A 27 39.88 -3.30 10.37
C PRO A 27 39.74 -4.68 9.70
N GLU A 28 38.54 -5.16 9.36
CA GLU A 28 38.36 -6.49 8.79
C GLU A 28 37.45 -6.48 7.55
N GLY A 29 38.07 -6.56 6.37
CA GLY A 29 37.44 -7.01 5.12
C GLY A 29 37.01 -5.90 4.14
N PRO A 30 36.85 -6.23 2.85
CA PRO A 30 36.72 -5.24 1.77
C PRO A 30 35.44 -4.43 1.97
N GLY A 31 35.60 -3.12 2.18
CA GLY A 31 34.51 -2.18 2.43
C GLY A 31 33.39 -2.34 1.39
N VAL A 32 32.22 -2.78 1.87
CA VAL A 32 31.00 -2.89 1.07
C VAL A 32 30.59 -1.52 0.52
N CYS A 33 30.96 -0.44 1.22
CA CYS A 33 30.64 0.94 0.87
C CYS A 33 31.89 1.82 0.87
N SER A 34 31.87 2.91 0.11
CA SER A 34 32.86 3.99 0.15
C SER A 34 32.28 5.22 0.85
N CYS A 35 33.11 5.96 1.59
CA CYS A 35 32.69 7.19 2.27
C CYS A 35 33.48 8.40 1.80
N SER A 36 32.81 9.55 1.70
CA SER A 36 33.42 10.86 1.48
C SER A 36 32.71 11.90 2.33
N GLY A 37 33.36 12.36 3.41
CA GLY A 37 32.71 13.18 4.43
C GLY A 37 31.53 12.44 5.07
N THR A 38 30.34 13.04 5.04
CA THR A 38 29.09 12.42 5.54
C THR A 38 28.30 11.69 4.44
N TRP A 39 28.87 11.55 3.24
CA TRP A 39 28.28 10.80 2.14
C TRP A 39 28.80 9.36 2.13
N VAL A 40 27.88 8.39 2.06
CA VAL A 40 28.19 6.97 1.98
C VAL A 40 27.60 6.38 0.71
N SER A 41 28.41 5.63 -0.04
CA SER A 41 28.00 4.99 -1.29
C SER A 41 28.23 3.48 -1.23
N CYS A 42 27.16 2.71 -1.34
CA CYS A 42 27.17 1.25 -1.46
C CYS A 42 26.56 0.80 -2.80
N SER A 43 26.70 1.62 -3.83
CA SER A 43 26.11 1.34 -5.15
C SER A 43 26.78 0.15 -5.84
N SER A 44 25.98 -0.61 -6.62
CA SER A 44 26.45 -1.75 -7.43
C SER A 44 27.10 -2.89 -6.63
N ARG A 45 26.52 -3.24 -5.48
CA ARG A 45 27.05 -4.24 -4.55
C ARG A 45 26.18 -5.48 -4.38
N ASN A 46 25.16 -5.63 -5.24
CA ASN A 46 24.19 -6.73 -5.19
C ASN A 46 23.47 -6.86 -3.83
N LEU A 47 23.34 -5.77 -3.09
CA LEU A 47 22.71 -5.78 -1.76
C LEU A 47 21.21 -6.06 -1.89
N SER A 48 20.69 -7.01 -1.10
CA SER A 48 19.25 -7.28 -1.02
C SER A 48 18.56 -6.48 0.09
N LEU A 49 19.32 -5.91 1.02
CA LEU A 49 18.85 -5.14 2.17
C LEU A 49 19.72 -3.89 2.37
N VAL A 50 19.17 -2.90 3.07
CA VAL A 50 19.92 -1.72 3.51
C VAL A 50 20.90 -2.14 4.62
N PRO A 51 22.21 -1.88 4.50
CA PRO A 51 23.17 -2.23 5.54
C PRO A 51 22.91 -1.53 6.88
N ASP A 52 23.06 -2.25 8.00
CA ASP A 52 22.83 -1.72 9.35
C ASP A 52 24.00 -0.84 9.84
N ASP A 53 25.21 -1.13 9.37
CA ASP A 53 26.50 -0.56 9.76
C ASP A 53 26.82 0.82 9.15
N ILE A 54 25.84 1.49 8.54
CA ILE A 54 26.00 2.85 8.00
C ILE A 54 26.30 3.84 9.17
N PRO A 55 27.30 4.72 9.06
CA PRO A 55 27.66 5.66 10.13
C PRO A 55 26.49 6.53 10.58
N ALA A 56 26.37 6.80 11.88
CA ALA A 56 25.33 7.69 12.40
C ALA A 56 25.46 9.15 11.91
N SER A 57 26.66 9.56 11.49
CA SER A 57 26.95 10.87 10.92
C SER A 57 26.59 10.99 9.43
N THR A 58 26.12 9.91 8.79
CA THR A 58 25.74 9.93 7.38
C THR A 58 24.56 10.87 7.14
N THR A 59 24.73 11.82 6.23
CA THR A 59 23.66 12.71 5.76
C THR A 59 23.19 12.35 4.35
N GLY A 60 24.07 11.74 3.55
CA GLY A 60 23.77 11.29 2.20
C GLY A 60 24.12 9.83 2.01
N LEU A 61 23.18 9.04 1.48
CA LEU A 61 23.35 7.61 1.27
C LEU A 61 22.98 7.23 -0.17
N SER A 62 23.87 6.53 -0.85
CA SER A 62 23.65 5.95 -2.17
C SER A 62 23.63 4.44 -2.11
N LEU A 63 22.50 3.85 -2.47
CA LEU A 63 22.26 2.41 -2.57
C LEU A 63 21.84 2.02 -3.99
N SER A 64 22.13 2.87 -4.98
CA SER A 64 21.76 2.68 -6.38
C SER A 64 22.28 1.37 -6.97
N TYR A 65 21.56 0.79 -7.93
CA TYR A 65 21.96 -0.42 -8.65
C TYR A 65 22.18 -1.63 -7.73
N ASN A 66 21.24 -1.89 -6.83
CA ASN A 66 21.25 -3.06 -5.93
C ASN A 66 19.96 -3.89 -6.14
N GLN A 67 19.68 -4.80 -5.20
CA GLN A 67 18.53 -5.71 -5.22
C GLN A 67 17.58 -5.45 -4.03
N ILE A 68 17.57 -4.23 -3.50
CA ILE A 68 16.83 -3.88 -2.29
C ILE A 68 15.32 -3.88 -2.56
N THR A 69 14.57 -4.53 -1.67
CA THR A 69 13.11 -4.68 -1.79
C THR A 69 12.31 -3.92 -0.73
N THR A 70 12.93 -3.55 0.40
CA THR A 70 12.30 -2.78 1.50
C THR A 70 13.17 -1.61 1.97
N ILE A 71 12.51 -0.57 2.51
CA ILE A 71 13.17 0.58 3.15
C ILE A 71 12.89 0.49 4.65
N GLU A 72 13.88 0.06 5.44
CA GLU A 72 13.69 -0.19 6.87
C GLU A 72 14.49 0.77 7.78
N ASN A 73 15.49 1.47 7.23
CA ASN A 73 16.42 2.29 8.01
C ASN A 73 16.27 3.79 7.71
N GLY A 74 15.36 4.44 8.44
CA GLY A 74 15.18 5.89 8.44
C GLY A 74 16.20 6.61 9.32
N LYS A 75 17.48 6.57 8.94
CA LYS A 75 18.51 7.45 9.54
C LYS A 75 18.16 8.91 9.21
N LYS A 76 18.71 9.90 9.94
CA LYS A 76 18.53 11.35 9.69
C LYS A 76 19.21 11.82 8.39
N LEU A 77 18.89 11.14 7.29
CA LEU A 77 19.40 11.40 5.96
C LEU A 77 18.70 12.62 5.38
N THR A 78 19.47 13.47 4.71
CA THR A 78 18.97 14.55 3.87
C THR A 78 18.93 14.15 2.40
N SER A 79 19.73 13.16 2.00
CA SER A 79 19.76 12.63 0.63
C SER A 79 19.81 11.10 0.64
N LEU A 80 18.91 10.46 -0.10
CA LEU A 80 18.85 9.01 -0.24
C LEU A 80 18.64 8.66 -1.72
N ARG A 81 19.55 7.85 -2.28
CA ARG A 81 19.40 7.28 -3.62
C ARG A 81 19.20 5.79 -3.53
N LEU A 82 18.07 5.32 -4.05
CA LEU A 82 17.65 3.93 -4.12
C LEU A 82 17.24 3.58 -5.55
N ASP A 83 17.70 4.35 -6.54
CA ASP A 83 17.39 4.10 -7.93
C ASP A 83 17.94 2.75 -8.42
N SER A 84 17.28 2.16 -9.41
CA SER A 84 17.70 0.89 -10.00
C SER A 84 17.77 -0.25 -8.97
N ASN A 85 16.74 -0.37 -8.12
CA ASN A 85 16.56 -1.43 -7.11
C ASN A 85 15.32 -2.28 -7.43
N LYS A 86 14.80 -3.02 -6.44
CA LYS A 86 13.66 -3.94 -6.58
C LYS A 86 12.51 -3.58 -5.63
N LEU A 87 12.40 -2.31 -5.23
CA LEU A 87 11.33 -1.82 -4.37
C LEU A 87 9.98 -1.98 -5.07
N THR A 88 9.00 -2.58 -4.40
CA THR A 88 7.65 -2.82 -4.95
C THR A 88 6.57 -1.97 -4.30
N ILE A 89 6.79 -1.57 -3.05
CA ILE A 89 5.84 -0.80 -2.23
C ILE A 89 6.63 0.25 -1.46
N LEU A 90 6.04 1.43 -1.30
CA LEU A 90 6.52 2.45 -0.37
C LEU A 90 5.56 2.50 0.85
N PRO A 91 5.96 1.98 2.02
CA PRO A 91 5.12 2.01 3.22
C PRO A 91 4.64 3.42 3.59
N SER A 92 3.44 3.54 4.16
CA SER A 92 2.89 4.84 4.59
C SER A 92 3.70 5.53 5.68
N THR A 93 4.55 4.79 6.38
CA THR A 93 5.44 5.29 7.43
C THR A 93 6.81 5.74 6.91
N THR A 94 7.13 5.55 5.62
CA THR A 94 8.47 5.81 5.07
C THR A 94 8.92 7.26 5.28
N PHE A 95 8.03 8.23 5.07
CA PHE A 95 8.36 9.64 5.24
C PHE A 95 8.27 10.13 6.68
N ALA A 96 7.55 9.41 7.55
CA ALA A 96 7.60 9.65 8.97
C ALA A 96 8.99 9.30 9.55
N THR A 97 9.64 8.24 9.04
CA THR A 97 11.00 7.85 9.45
C THR A 97 12.08 8.69 8.76
N LEU A 98 11.85 9.12 7.51
CA LEU A 98 12.74 9.98 6.72
C LEU A 98 12.41 11.49 6.84
N ASN A 99 12.08 11.96 8.04
CA ASN A 99 11.58 13.33 8.27
C ASN A 99 12.56 14.47 7.90
N SER A 100 13.85 14.16 7.72
CA SER A 100 14.90 15.13 7.37
C SER A 100 15.28 15.10 5.90
N ILE A 101 14.66 14.22 5.10
CA ILE A 101 14.98 14.05 3.70
C ILE A 101 14.72 15.34 2.91
N ARG A 102 15.50 15.55 1.87
CA ARG A 102 15.40 16.66 0.90
C ARG A 102 15.59 16.18 -0.53
N VAL A 103 16.32 15.08 -0.73
CA VAL A 103 16.45 14.43 -2.03
C VAL A 103 16.18 12.95 -1.84
N LEU A 104 15.22 12.41 -2.59
CA LEU A 104 14.95 10.99 -2.64
C LEU A 104 14.81 10.52 -4.09
N ASP A 105 15.73 9.67 -4.52
CA ASP A 105 15.65 9.02 -5.82
C ASP A 105 15.18 7.57 -5.68
N LEU A 106 13.99 7.29 -6.20
CA LEU A 106 13.36 5.96 -6.26
C LEU A 106 13.16 5.50 -7.72
N SER A 107 13.79 6.16 -8.67
CA SER A 107 13.59 5.85 -10.08
C SER A 107 14.05 4.45 -10.45
N ASN A 108 13.50 3.87 -11.52
CA ASN A 108 13.90 2.55 -12.01
C ASN A 108 13.72 1.43 -10.95
N ASN A 109 12.63 1.49 -10.19
CA ASN A 109 12.21 0.45 -9.26
C ASN A 109 10.97 -0.29 -9.81
N GLN A 110 10.28 -1.06 -8.96
CA GLN A 110 9.07 -1.81 -9.29
C GLN A 110 7.86 -1.31 -8.50
N ILE A 111 7.86 -0.03 -8.10
CA ILE A 111 6.78 0.54 -7.31
C ILE A 111 5.55 0.71 -8.20
N THR A 112 4.43 0.13 -7.77
CA THR A 112 3.21 0.14 -8.57
C THR A 112 2.22 1.21 -8.13
N THR A 113 2.27 1.66 -6.88
CA THR A 113 1.28 2.62 -6.38
C THR A 113 1.83 3.49 -5.26
N LEU A 114 1.12 4.56 -4.96
CA LEU A 114 1.34 5.42 -3.81
C LEU A 114 0.00 5.59 -3.11
N ASP A 115 0.00 5.42 -1.80
CA ASP A 115 -1.19 5.63 -0.97
C ASP A 115 -1.27 7.12 -0.58
N ARG A 116 -2.47 7.57 -0.21
CA ARG A 116 -2.71 8.90 0.35
C ARG A 116 -1.79 9.20 1.52
N ASP A 117 -1.54 8.20 2.35
CA ASP A 117 -0.76 8.35 3.58
C ASP A 117 0.74 8.17 3.34
N THR A 118 1.18 7.82 2.13
CA THR A 118 2.60 7.64 1.82
C THR A 118 3.40 8.85 2.27
N PHE A 119 3.00 10.07 1.88
CA PHE A 119 3.75 11.32 2.11
C PHE A 119 3.48 12.01 3.45
N VAL A 120 2.85 11.34 4.41
CA VAL A 120 2.69 11.89 5.76
C VAL A 120 4.07 12.17 6.36
N GLY A 121 4.34 13.44 6.69
CA GLY A 121 5.60 13.87 7.29
C GLY A 121 6.71 14.33 6.33
N ALA A 122 6.49 14.26 5.00
CA ALA A 122 7.42 14.86 4.03
C ALA A 122 7.36 16.41 4.07
N THR A 123 8.37 17.10 3.49
CA THR A 123 8.40 18.58 3.34
C THR A 123 8.39 19.00 1.86
N LEU A 124 7.97 20.25 1.53
CA LEU A 124 7.75 20.68 0.13
C LEU A 124 9.08 20.97 -0.57
N GLU A 125 10.16 21.04 0.21
CA GLU A 125 11.54 21.18 -0.26
C GLU A 125 12.12 19.84 -0.75
N VAL A 126 11.37 18.74 -0.62
CA VAL A 126 11.85 17.43 -1.03
C VAL A 126 11.71 17.24 -2.53
N HIS A 127 12.83 16.94 -3.18
CA HIS A 127 12.89 16.54 -4.57
C HIS A 127 12.76 15.03 -4.66
N PHE A 128 11.64 14.57 -5.24
CA PHE A 128 11.38 13.16 -5.49
C PHE A 128 11.62 12.82 -6.95
N ASN A 129 12.40 11.78 -7.21
CA ASN A 129 12.46 11.16 -8.51
C ASN A 129 11.76 9.81 -8.47
N LEU A 130 10.59 9.74 -9.11
CA LEU A 130 9.68 8.58 -9.13
C LEU A 130 9.60 7.94 -10.52
N ASN A 131 10.45 8.40 -11.45
CA ASN A 131 10.39 8.01 -12.85
C ASN A 131 10.68 6.51 -13.05
N ASN A 132 10.23 5.96 -14.17
CA ASN A 132 10.54 4.58 -14.57
C ASN A 132 10.14 3.53 -13.52
N ASN A 133 8.96 3.69 -12.93
CA ASN A 133 8.32 2.69 -12.09
C ASN A 133 7.02 2.23 -12.77
N PRO A 134 6.55 0.99 -12.53
CA PRO A 134 5.35 0.42 -13.13
C PRO A 134 4.04 0.96 -12.52
N TRP A 135 3.84 2.27 -12.62
CA TRP A 135 2.74 2.97 -11.96
C TRP A 135 1.37 2.49 -12.44
N SER A 136 0.57 2.07 -11.47
CA SER A 136 -0.85 1.73 -11.56
C SER A 136 -1.66 2.94 -11.11
N CYS A 137 -2.06 3.73 -12.10
CA CYS A 137 -2.86 4.93 -11.93
C CYS A 137 -4.32 4.55 -11.76
N ASP A 138 -4.69 4.27 -10.51
CA ASP A 138 -6.02 3.86 -10.12
C ASP A 138 -6.61 4.81 -9.05
N CYS A 139 -7.76 4.46 -8.49
CA CYS A 139 -8.44 5.27 -7.47
C CYS A 139 -7.65 5.52 -6.18
N ARG A 140 -6.61 4.72 -5.86
CA ARG A 140 -5.74 4.99 -4.70
C ARG A 140 -4.97 6.28 -4.89
N MET A 141 -4.64 6.61 -6.14
CA MET A 141 -3.96 7.85 -6.49
C MET A 141 -4.93 9.04 -6.63
N ARG A 142 -6.24 8.84 -6.49
CA ARG A 142 -7.27 9.89 -6.69
C ARG A 142 -7.06 11.09 -5.78
N GLU A 143 -6.69 10.85 -4.53
CA GLU A 143 -6.52 11.91 -3.52
C GLU A 143 -5.17 12.64 -3.63
N ILE A 144 -4.22 12.10 -4.41
CA ILE A 144 -2.86 12.65 -4.55
C ILE A 144 -2.58 13.28 -5.92
N LEU A 145 -3.54 13.28 -6.86
CA LEU A 145 -3.41 13.85 -8.22
C LEU A 145 -2.78 15.24 -8.28
N ASN A 146 -3.15 16.12 -7.35
CA ASN A 146 -2.69 17.51 -7.32
C ASN A 146 -1.42 17.72 -6.48
N CYS A 147 -0.66 16.66 -6.21
CA CYS A 147 0.56 16.73 -5.42
C CYS A 147 1.74 17.15 -6.31
N PRO A 148 2.38 18.32 -6.08
CA PRO A 148 3.51 18.79 -6.90
C PRO A 148 4.73 17.85 -6.87
N LEU A 149 4.80 17.00 -5.84
CA LEU A 149 5.87 16.02 -5.63
C LEU A 149 5.78 14.82 -6.58
N LEU A 150 4.66 14.65 -7.28
CA LEU A 150 4.38 13.51 -8.17
C LEU A 150 4.60 13.82 -9.64
N ASN A 151 5.23 14.95 -9.94
CA ASN A 151 5.66 15.29 -11.29
C ASN A 151 6.59 14.19 -11.83
N GLY A 152 6.31 13.71 -13.04
CA GLY A 152 7.10 12.65 -13.70
C GLY A 152 6.53 11.23 -13.57
N ILE A 153 5.45 11.03 -12.80
CA ILE A 153 4.73 9.75 -12.81
C ILE A 153 4.02 9.57 -14.16
N ILE A 154 4.47 8.58 -14.92
CA ILE A 154 3.83 8.10 -16.15
C ILE A 154 3.15 6.77 -15.84
N CYS A 155 1.85 6.71 -16.08
CA CYS A 155 1.04 5.53 -15.86
C CYS A 155 1.48 4.39 -16.80
N GLN A 156 1.68 3.19 -16.26
CA GLN A 156 1.85 1.96 -17.05
C GLN A 156 0.60 1.09 -17.04
N SER A 157 -0.27 1.30 -16.06
CA SER A 157 -1.55 0.62 -15.93
C SER A 157 -2.59 1.54 -15.27
N PRO A 158 -3.90 1.28 -15.44
CA PRO A 158 -4.49 0.28 -16.34
C PRO A 158 -4.20 0.60 -17.83
N PRO A 159 -4.42 -0.35 -18.77
CA PRO A 159 -4.12 -0.15 -20.19
C PRO A 159 -4.73 1.11 -20.80
N ALA A 160 -5.94 1.50 -20.35
CA ALA A 160 -6.62 2.71 -20.81
C ALA A 160 -5.90 4.02 -20.45
N LEU A 161 -5.03 4.00 -19.43
CA LEU A 161 -4.27 5.16 -18.96
C LEU A 161 -2.77 5.04 -19.24
N SER A 162 -2.34 3.94 -19.86
CA SER A 162 -0.92 3.68 -20.11
C SER A 162 -0.30 4.75 -21.00
N GLY A 163 0.87 5.26 -20.60
CA GLY A 163 1.61 6.34 -21.26
C GLY A 163 1.17 7.75 -20.85
N LEU A 164 0.07 7.92 -20.11
CA LEU A 164 -0.38 9.23 -19.65
C LEU A 164 0.36 9.67 -18.39
N SER A 165 0.61 10.98 -18.27
CA SER A 165 1.14 11.56 -17.03
C SER A 165 0.04 11.61 -15.98
N LEU A 166 0.31 11.17 -14.75
CA LEU A 166 -0.66 11.24 -13.65
C LEU A 166 -1.18 12.68 -13.44
N ALA A 167 -0.30 13.68 -13.55
CA ALA A 167 -0.65 15.09 -13.41
C ALA A 167 -1.61 15.62 -14.52
N SER A 168 -1.77 14.87 -15.61
CA SER A 168 -2.71 15.23 -16.69
C SER A 168 -4.11 14.62 -16.52
N LEU A 169 -4.27 13.70 -15.56
CA LEU A 169 -5.51 12.98 -15.33
C LEU A 169 -6.47 13.79 -14.44
N SER A 170 -7.76 13.56 -14.65
CA SER A 170 -8.82 14.03 -13.76
C SER A 170 -9.18 12.96 -12.73
N ARG A 171 -9.85 13.37 -11.64
CA ARG A 171 -10.36 12.45 -10.62
C ARG A 171 -11.28 11.37 -11.18
N ASP A 172 -11.97 11.65 -12.28
CA ASP A 172 -12.91 10.71 -12.92
C ASP A 172 -12.19 9.62 -13.72
N ASN A 173 -10.94 9.87 -14.13
CA ASN A 173 -10.10 8.83 -14.72
C ASN A 173 -9.64 7.81 -13.68
N LEU A 174 -9.57 8.20 -12.40
CA LEU A 174 -9.10 7.38 -11.28
C LEU A 174 -10.27 6.79 -10.48
N THR A 175 -11.09 5.97 -11.14
CA THR A 175 -12.18 5.25 -10.50
C THR A 175 -11.86 3.77 -10.33
N CYS A 176 -12.32 3.19 -9.22
CA CYS A 176 -12.30 1.75 -9.02
C CYS A 176 -13.70 1.27 -8.67
N HIS A 177 -13.97 0.02 -9.03
CA HIS A 177 -15.17 -0.69 -8.64
C HIS A 177 -14.76 -1.89 -7.79
N SER A 178 -15.61 -2.26 -6.82
CA SER A 178 -15.42 -3.50 -6.04
C SER A 178 -15.24 -4.69 -6.99
N PRO A 179 -14.44 -5.69 -6.61
CA PRO A 179 -14.21 -6.83 -7.47
C PRO A 179 -15.51 -7.61 -7.66
N ASN A 180 -15.63 -8.28 -8.79
CA ASN A 180 -16.75 -9.13 -9.15
C ASN A 180 -16.29 -10.59 -9.18
N ILE A 181 -16.97 -11.45 -8.43
CA ILE A 181 -16.70 -12.89 -8.47
C ILE A 181 -17.41 -13.46 -9.70
N THR A 182 -16.61 -13.96 -10.65
CA THR A 182 -17.11 -14.43 -11.94
C THR A 182 -17.43 -15.92 -11.93
N HIS A 183 -16.73 -16.70 -11.10
CA HIS A 183 -16.90 -18.15 -11.06
C HIS A 183 -16.57 -18.72 -9.68
N THR A 184 -17.41 -19.62 -9.16
CA THR A 184 -17.14 -20.37 -7.92
C THR A 184 -17.68 -21.77 -8.00
N SER A 185 -17.07 -22.70 -7.27
CA SER A 185 -17.63 -24.04 -7.10
C SER A 185 -19.06 -23.99 -6.57
N SER A 186 -19.85 -25.02 -6.90
CA SER A 186 -21.22 -25.17 -6.44
C SER A 186 -21.35 -24.90 -4.94
N THR A 187 -22.43 -24.22 -4.56
CA THR A 187 -22.68 -23.87 -3.16
C THR A 187 -23.00 -25.08 -2.27
N LEU A 188 -23.35 -26.21 -2.88
CA LEU A 188 -23.49 -27.53 -2.27
C LEU A 188 -22.47 -28.48 -2.92
N TYR A 189 -21.44 -28.83 -2.15
CA TYR A 189 -20.44 -29.83 -2.53
C TYR A 189 -20.51 -30.98 -1.54
N GLN A 190 -20.78 -32.19 -2.03
CA GLN A 190 -20.78 -33.42 -1.24
C GLN A 190 -19.52 -34.20 -1.57
N ALA A 191 -18.82 -34.65 -0.55
CA ALA A 191 -17.59 -35.44 -0.68
C ALA A 191 -17.62 -36.61 0.30
N ALA A 192 -17.11 -37.76 -0.13
CA ALA A 192 -16.92 -38.90 0.76
C ALA A 192 -15.64 -38.74 1.59
N VAL A 193 -15.62 -39.37 2.76
CA VAL A 193 -14.43 -39.42 3.62
C VAL A 193 -13.27 -40.08 2.85
N GLY A 194 -12.11 -39.43 2.87
CA GLY A 194 -10.91 -39.87 2.16
C GLY A 194 -10.75 -39.30 0.75
N GLU A 195 -11.79 -38.68 0.16
CA GLU A 195 -11.68 -38.05 -1.16
C GLU A 195 -10.80 -36.79 -1.15
N THR A 196 -10.37 -36.36 -2.34
CA THR A 196 -9.71 -35.07 -2.51
C THR A 196 -10.69 -34.09 -3.13
N VAL A 197 -10.94 -32.98 -2.44
CA VAL A 197 -11.88 -31.94 -2.89
C VAL A 197 -11.11 -30.73 -3.35
N THR A 198 -11.50 -30.22 -4.52
CA THR A 198 -10.95 -28.97 -5.08
C THR A 198 -12.08 -27.97 -5.29
N LEU A 199 -12.01 -26.85 -4.59
CA LEU A 199 -12.89 -25.69 -4.78
C LEU A 199 -12.17 -24.62 -5.60
N TYR A 200 -12.90 -23.90 -6.44
CA TYR A 200 -12.38 -22.83 -7.29
C TYR A 200 -13.12 -21.52 -7.01
N CYS A 201 -12.41 -20.41 -7.20
CA CYS A 201 -12.93 -19.06 -7.10
C CYS A 201 -12.17 -18.15 -8.06
N ASN A 202 -12.89 -17.50 -8.98
CA ASN A 202 -12.34 -16.56 -9.92
C ASN A 202 -13.00 -15.20 -9.70
N ALA A 203 -12.21 -14.13 -9.72
CA ALA A 203 -12.73 -12.79 -9.61
C ALA A 203 -12.02 -11.85 -10.58
N THR A 204 -12.76 -10.83 -11.00
CA THR A 204 -12.26 -9.69 -11.78
C THR A 204 -12.41 -8.40 -10.98
N GLY A 205 -11.64 -7.38 -11.31
CA GLY A 205 -11.73 -6.07 -10.67
C GLY A 205 -10.68 -5.12 -11.21
N LEU A 206 -10.99 -3.83 -11.26
CA LEU A 206 -9.97 -2.80 -11.52
C LEU A 206 -8.96 -2.86 -10.38
N ASN A 207 -7.71 -3.13 -10.74
CA ASN A 207 -6.69 -3.72 -9.87
C ASN A 207 -7.05 -5.15 -9.48
N ARG A 208 -6.28 -6.09 -10.02
CA ARG A 208 -6.38 -7.52 -9.76
C ARG A 208 -6.78 -7.81 -8.31
N PRO A 209 -7.92 -8.49 -8.08
CA PRO A 209 -8.34 -8.81 -6.72
C PRO A 209 -7.40 -9.81 -6.08
N THR A 210 -7.17 -9.63 -4.78
CA THR A 210 -6.57 -10.64 -3.92
C THR A 210 -7.67 -11.62 -3.51
N LEU A 211 -7.43 -12.91 -3.74
CA LEU A 211 -8.33 -13.99 -3.40
C LEU A 211 -7.85 -14.70 -2.14
N THR A 212 -8.73 -14.82 -1.15
CA THR A 212 -8.46 -15.55 0.10
C THR A 212 -9.65 -16.43 0.47
N TRP A 213 -9.40 -17.46 1.28
CA TRP A 213 -10.41 -18.41 1.72
C TRP A 213 -10.57 -18.38 3.24
N SER A 214 -11.81 -18.48 3.70
CA SER A 214 -12.12 -18.73 5.11
C SER A 214 -13.04 -19.93 5.26
N TRP A 215 -12.99 -20.58 6.40
CA TRP A 215 -13.88 -21.68 6.74
C TRP A 215 -14.65 -21.37 8.02
N THR A 216 -15.91 -21.77 8.07
CA THR A 216 -16.75 -21.72 9.27
C THR A 216 -17.51 -23.03 9.45
N PRO A 217 -17.50 -23.66 10.64
CA PRO A 217 -18.21 -24.92 10.86
C PRO A 217 -19.72 -24.72 10.79
N VAL A 218 -20.46 -25.76 10.36
CA VAL A 218 -21.94 -25.71 10.27
C VAL A 218 -22.60 -25.64 11.64
N GLN A 219 -21.95 -26.19 12.67
CA GLN A 219 -22.42 -26.16 14.07
C GLN A 219 -21.28 -25.73 15.00
N PRO A 220 -21.41 -24.61 15.73
CA PRO A 220 -20.35 -24.11 16.63
C PRO A 220 -20.03 -25.07 17.79
N SER A 221 -21.00 -25.87 18.24
CA SER A 221 -20.90 -26.78 19.38
C SER A 221 -20.24 -28.13 19.07
N SER A 222 -20.04 -28.46 17.78
CA SER A 222 -19.32 -29.66 17.32
C SER A 222 -18.08 -29.29 16.49
N ALA A 223 -17.66 -28.02 16.56
CA ALA A 223 -16.51 -27.53 15.82
C ALA A 223 -15.24 -28.21 16.33
N PRO A 224 -14.44 -28.85 15.44
CA PRO A 224 -13.08 -29.26 15.81
C PRO A 224 -12.33 -28.04 16.35
N THR A 225 -11.58 -28.22 17.44
CA THR A 225 -10.71 -27.16 17.99
C THR A 225 -9.61 -26.73 17.00
N ASP A 226 -9.35 -27.56 16.00
CA ASP A 226 -8.34 -27.31 14.98
C ASP A 226 -8.96 -26.89 13.64
N ARG A 227 -8.30 -25.95 12.94
CA ARG A 227 -8.76 -25.51 11.62
C ARG A 227 -8.57 -26.66 10.61
N PRO A 228 -9.49 -26.84 9.64
CA PRO A 228 -9.31 -27.85 8.62
C PRO A 228 -8.03 -27.56 7.82
N HIS A 229 -7.23 -28.58 7.61
CA HIS A 229 -6.04 -28.48 6.76
C HIS A 229 -6.47 -28.44 5.29
N TYR A 230 -6.13 -27.35 4.61
CA TYR A 230 -6.32 -27.20 3.17
C TYR A 230 -5.13 -26.48 2.55
N GLN A 231 -4.88 -26.73 1.27
CA GLN A 231 -3.86 -26.05 0.47
C GLN A 231 -4.55 -25.03 -0.43
N VAL A 232 -3.97 -23.84 -0.56
CA VAL A 232 -4.49 -22.80 -1.46
C VAL A 232 -3.45 -22.51 -2.54
N SER A 233 -3.88 -22.48 -3.79
CA SER A 233 -3.10 -21.97 -4.91
C SER A 233 -3.84 -20.79 -5.52
N THR A 234 -3.13 -19.71 -5.85
CA THR A 234 -3.72 -18.52 -6.47
C THR A 234 -2.90 -18.12 -7.69
N THR A 235 -3.54 -18.06 -8.86
CA THR A 235 -2.91 -17.67 -10.12
C THR A 235 -3.30 -16.24 -10.49
N LYS A 236 -2.30 -15.47 -10.90
CA LYS A 236 -2.47 -14.13 -11.45
C LYS A 236 -2.61 -14.25 -12.97
N LEU A 237 -3.84 -14.19 -13.48
CA LEU A 237 -4.15 -14.26 -14.91
C LEU A 237 -3.80 -12.95 -15.66
N ASP A 238 -4.56 -11.86 -15.48
CA ASP A 238 -4.31 -10.55 -16.11
C ASP A 238 -4.45 -9.36 -15.14
N TYR A 239 -4.09 -8.14 -15.53
CA TYR A 239 -4.11 -6.95 -14.65
C TYR A 239 -5.41 -6.76 -13.83
N ASN A 240 -6.54 -7.29 -14.31
CA ASN A 240 -7.84 -7.21 -13.67
C ASN A 240 -8.37 -8.54 -13.13
N SER A 241 -7.73 -9.70 -13.36
CA SER A 241 -8.30 -11.01 -13.04
C SER A 241 -7.38 -11.90 -12.20
N ALA A 242 -7.98 -12.66 -11.28
CA ALA A 242 -7.31 -13.66 -10.48
C ALA A 242 -8.19 -14.92 -10.36
N GLU A 243 -7.54 -16.06 -10.20
CA GLU A 243 -8.17 -17.34 -9.89
C GLU A 243 -7.50 -17.95 -8.66
N SER A 244 -8.26 -18.69 -7.86
CA SER A 244 -7.77 -19.39 -6.69
C SER A 244 -8.44 -20.73 -6.55
N THR A 245 -7.64 -21.74 -6.20
CA THR A 245 -8.10 -23.09 -5.89
C THR A 245 -7.76 -23.46 -4.46
N LEU A 246 -8.73 -24.06 -3.77
CA LEU A 246 -8.58 -24.63 -2.43
C LEU A 246 -8.68 -26.14 -2.54
N ILE A 247 -7.68 -26.86 -2.02
CA ILE A 247 -7.56 -28.31 -2.11
C ILE A 247 -7.55 -28.91 -0.69
N ILE A 248 -8.53 -29.76 -0.42
CA ILE A 248 -8.61 -30.57 0.80
C ILE A 248 -8.18 -31.98 0.41
N LYS A 249 -7.02 -32.43 0.89
CA LYS A 249 -6.54 -33.79 0.65
C LYS A 249 -7.06 -34.70 1.75
N ARG A 250 -7.70 -35.81 1.36
CA ARG A 250 -8.27 -36.81 2.29
C ARG A 250 -9.29 -36.17 3.23
N VAL A 251 -10.48 -35.89 2.72
CA VAL A 251 -11.58 -35.29 3.47
C VAL A 251 -11.92 -36.09 4.72
N GLU A 252 -12.11 -35.39 5.83
CA GLU A 252 -12.58 -35.92 7.11
C GLU A 252 -13.91 -35.26 7.51
N MET A 253 -14.63 -35.89 8.45
CA MET A 253 -15.86 -35.32 9.03
C MET A 253 -15.62 -33.94 9.67
N SER A 254 -14.41 -33.71 10.19
CA SER A 254 -13.95 -32.42 10.75
C SER A 254 -13.91 -31.29 9.70
N ASN A 255 -13.84 -31.61 8.41
CA ASN A 255 -13.77 -30.62 7.34
C ASN A 255 -15.16 -30.04 6.98
N GLN A 256 -16.25 -30.52 7.61
CA GLN A 256 -17.59 -30.05 7.34
C GLN A 256 -17.77 -28.58 7.76
N GLY A 257 -18.13 -27.73 6.80
CA GLY A 257 -18.33 -26.30 7.04
C GLY A 257 -18.59 -25.52 5.76
N HIS A 258 -18.73 -24.21 5.91
CA HIS A 258 -18.86 -23.26 4.82
C HIS A 258 -17.47 -22.74 4.44
N TYR A 259 -17.06 -23.02 3.21
CA TYR A 259 -15.85 -22.47 2.61
C TYR A 259 -16.25 -21.21 1.83
N ILE A 260 -15.64 -20.09 2.19
CA ILE A 260 -16.01 -18.77 1.67
C ILE A 260 -14.80 -18.21 0.94
N CYS A 261 -14.98 -17.85 -0.32
CA CYS A 261 -13.99 -17.10 -1.06
C CYS A 261 -14.22 -15.59 -0.87
N HIS A 262 -13.15 -14.89 -0.53
CA HIS A 262 -13.10 -13.45 -0.35
C HIS A 262 -12.30 -12.87 -1.52
N ALA A 263 -12.90 -11.97 -2.29
CA ALA A 263 -12.20 -11.20 -3.31
C ALA A 263 -12.13 -9.74 -2.86
N ALA A 264 -10.91 -9.20 -2.78
CA ALA A 264 -10.68 -7.83 -2.33
C ALA A 264 -9.74 -7.09 -3.27
N ASN A 265 -10.04 -5.84 -3.58
CA ASN A 265 -9.14 -4.92 -4.28
C ASN A 265 -9.08 -3.57 -3.54
N ALA A 266 -8.40 -2.60 -4.12
CA ALA A 266 -8.29 -1.26 -3.54
C ALA A 266 -9.63 -0.51 -3.36
N ALA A 267 -10.68 -0.90 -4.08
CA ALA A 267 -12.00 -0.27 -4.00
C ALA A 267 -12.85 -0.84 -2.85
N GLY A 268 -12.60 -2.07 -2.44
CA GLY A 268 -13.41 -2.78 -1.45
C GLY A 268 -13.30 -4.29 -1.58
N PHE A 269 -14.21 -5.01 -0.91
CA PHE A 269 -14.23 -6.47 -0.90
C PHE A 269 -15.64 -7.01 -1.19
N ILE A 270 -15.70 -8.19 -1.79
CA ILE A 270 -16.92 -8.98 -1.99
C ILE A 270 -16.68 -10.42 -1.55
N LEU A 271 -17.73 -11.08 -1.08
CA LEU A 271 -17.67 -12.46 -0.58
C LEU A 271 -18.58 -13.35 -1.41
N ALA A 272 -18.06 -14.50 -1.87
CA ALA A 272 -18.89 -15.59 -2.34
C ALA A 272 -18.97 -16.67 -1.27
N ARG A 273 -20.18 -16.83 -0.70
CA ARG A 273 -20.49 -17.95 0.19
C ARG A 273 -20.99 -19.13 -0.63
N THR A 274 -20.45 -20.31 -0.41
CA THR A 274 -21.14 -21.56 -0.69
C THR A 274 -22.33 -21.69 0.28
N LYS A 275 -23.46 -21.04 -0.01
CA LYS A 275 -24.69 -21.20 0.80
C LYS A 275 -25.26 -22.62 0.59
N PRO A 276 -25.46 -23.44 1.63
CA PRO A 276 -26.37 -24.56 1.49
C PRO A 276 -27.76 -23.99 1.30
N GLU A 277 -28.40 -24.35 0.20
CA GLU A 277 -29.84 -24.20 0.07
C GLU A 277 -30.47 -25.19 1.05
N ASN A 278 -30.77 -24.71 2.26
CA ASN A 278 -31.47 -25.51 3.25
C ASN A 278 -32.91 -25.67 2.75
N GLN A 279 -33.28 -26.85 2.26
CA GLN A 279 -34.61 -27.18 1.73
C GLN A 279 -35.76 -27.10 2.76
N TYR A 280 -35.56 -26.49 3.93
CA TYR A 280 -36.53 -26.47 5.03
C TYR A 280 -37.44 -25.23 5.14
N TYR A 281 -37.40 -24.26 4.21
CA TYR A 281 -38.29 -23.08 4.22
C TYR A 281 -39.24 -22.96 3.02
N ARG A 282 -39.71 -24.09 2.46
CA ARG A 282 -40.86 -24.13 1.53
C ARG A 282 -42.05 -24.92 2.09
N MET A 283 -42.43 -24.67 3.34
CA MET A 283 -43.74 -25.09 3.87
C MET A 283 -44.43 -24.06 4.78
N ALA A 284 -43.97 -22.81 4.86
CA ALA A 284 -44.61 -21.78 5.70
C ALA A 284 -44.87 -20.46 4.96
N ALA A 285 -45.33 -20.54 3.71
CA ALA A 285 -45.83 -19.38 2.97
C ALA A 285 -46.99 -19.76 2.06
N LYS A 286 -48.06 -20.26 2.68
CA LYS A 286 -49.43 -20.21 2.16
C LYS A 286 -50.33 -19.95 3.37
N MET A 287 -51.21 -18.95 3.24
CA MET A 287 -52.04 -18.30 4.29
C MET A 287 -51.24 -17.26 5.08
N GLU A 288 -51.51 -15.96 5.05
CA GLU A 288 -52.79 -15.27 5.02
C GLU A 288 -52.71 -13.98 4.17
N ASP A 289 -53.70 -13.79 3.29
CA ASP A 289 -54.05 -12.50 2.68
C ASP A 289 -55.12 -11.81 3.56
N GLN A 290 -55.21 -10.49 3.43
CA GLN A 290 -56.28 -9.57 3.88
C GLN A 290 -56.15 -8.90 5.26
N LYS A 291 -55.78 -7.60 5.23
CA LYS A 291 -56.74 -6.50 5.43
C LYS A 291 -56.22 -5.16 4.87
N ARG A 292 -57.13 -4.46 4.20
CA ARG A 292 -56.98 -3.20 3.44
C ARG A 292 -57.01 -1.94 4.32
N LEU A 293 -56.67 -0.81 3.66
CA LEU A 293 -57.10 0.59 3.87
C LEU A 293 -56.30 1.35 4.95
N PHE A 294 -55.65 2.49 4.70
CA PHE A 294 -56.11 3.68 3.98
C PHE A 294 -54.98 4.39 3.21
N ALA A 295 -55.34 4.98 2.06
CA ALA A 295 -54.59 6.05 1.43
C ALA A 295 -55.01 7.41 2.02
N THR A 296 -54.09 8.35 2.17
CA THR A 296 -54.34 9.77 1.89
C THR A 296 -53.01 10.50 1.66
N THR A 297 -53.07 11.28 0.59
CA THR A 297 -52.16 12.27 0.00
C THR A 297 -51.55 13.26 0.99
N ASP A 298 -50.28 13.66 0.79
CA ASP A 298 -49.97 15.09 0.68
C ASP A 298 -48.71 15.35 -0.18
N ASN A 299 -48.85 16.33 -1.07
CA ASN A 299 -47.90 16.86 -2.03
C ASN A 299 -47.41 18.21 -1.51
N ARG A 300 -46.10 18.39 -1.35
CA ARG A 300 -45.47 19.72 -1.47
C ARG A 300 -44.15 19.66 -2.24
N LYS A 301 -44.18 20.15 -3.49
CA LYS A 301 -43.13 20.95 -4.12
C LYS A 301 -43.10 22.31 -3.39
N ASP A 302 -42.06 23.14 -3.33
CA ASP A 302 -40.98 23.56 -4.24
C ASP A 302 -40.06 24.51 -3.40
N PRO A 303 -39.21 25.42 -3.93
CA PRO A 303 -38.13 25.35 -4.91
C PRO A 303 -36.77 25.84 -4.36
N GLY A 304 -35.69 25.52 -5.09
CA GLY A 304 -34.62 26.46 -5.50
C GLY A 304 -33.74 27.17 -4.45
N SER A 305 -32.44 26.91 -4.54
CA SER A 305 -31.45 28.01 -4.61
C SER A 305 -30.23 27.59 -5.42
N GLN A 306 -30.07 28.21 -6.59
CA GLN A 306 -28.80 28.32 -7.28
C GLN A 306 -27.84 29.14 -6.41
N GLN A 307 -26.60 28.69 -6.23
CA GLN A 307 -25.50 29.61 -5.91
C GLN A 307 -24.19 29.14 -6.56
N THR A 308 -23.96 29.76 -7.72
CA THR A 308 -22.72 30.36 -8.22
C THR A 308 -21.38 29.63 -8.02
N ARG A 309 -20.89 29.13 -9.16
CA ARG A 309 -19.48 28.98 -9.55
C ARG A 309 -18.71 30.29 -9.29
N VAL A 310 -18.03 30.41 -8.15
CA VAL A 310 -16.67 30.97 -7.91
C VAL A 310 -16.34 30.70 -6.44
N GLN A 311 -15.70 29.56 -6.13
CA GLN A 311 -14.89 29.30 -4.90
C GLN A 311 -14.31 27.85 -4.79
N MET A 312 -14.39 27.03 -5.84
CA MET A 312 -13.76 25.69 -5.89
C MET A 312 -12.33 25.71 -6.44
N LEU A 313 -11.46 26.58 -5.92
CA LEU A 313 -10.01 26.52 -6.18
C LEU A 313 -9.15 26.62 -4.90
N GLU A 314 -9.76 26.85 -3.73
CA GLU A 314 -9.07 26.84 -2.43
C GLU A 314 -9.24 25.54 -1.63
N GLN A 315 -10.29 24.74 -1.89
CA GLN A 315 -10.50 23.46 -1.20
C GLN A 315 -9.63 22.31 -1.73
N GLU A 316 -9.20 22.34 -3.00
CA GLU A 316 -8.36 21.29 -3.57
C GLU A 316 -6.89 21.37 -3.13
N ARG A 317 -6.45 22.54 -2.62
CA ARG A 317 -5.17 22.70 -1.93
C ARG A 317 -5.16 22.01 -0.55
N VAL A 318 -6.31 21.78 0.06
CA VAL A 318 -6.42 21.38 1.47
C VAL A 318 -6.08 19.90 1.70
N ILE A 319 -6.28 19.01 0.73
CA ILE A 319 -6.05 17.56 0.90
C ILE A 319 -4.55 17.22 0.76
N CYS A 320 -3.83 17.86 -0.15
CA CYS A 320 -2.38 17.75 -0.25
C CYS A 320 -1.67 18.42 0.95
N ILE A 321 -2.23 19.48 1.54
CA ILE A 321 -1.57 20.33 2.54
C ILE A 321 -1.92 19.95 4.00
N ARG A 322 -3.14 19.47 4.33
CA ARG A 322 -3.49 19.10 5.72
C ARG A 322 -2.71 17.91 6.26
N THR A 323 -2.27 17.01 5.39
CA THR A 323 -1.40 15.87 5.72
C THR A 323 0.07 16.28 5.92
N PHE A 324 0.40 17.53 5.61
CA PHE A 324 1.77 18.00 5.46
C PHE A 324 2.17 19.09 6.47
N VAL A 325 1.23 19.87 7.01
CA VAL A 325 1.52 21.04 7.86
C VAL A 325 1.24 20.84 9.36
N LYS A 326 0.70 19.70 9.81
CA LYS A 326 0.51 19.44 11.27
C LYS A 326 1.78 19.00 12.02
N GLY A 327 2.94 19.57 11.65
CA GLY A 327 4.18 19.53 12.44
C GLY A 327 4.71 20.90 12.88
N ILE A 328 4.11 22.02 12.42
CA ILE A 328 4.62 23.37 12.73
C ILE A 328 3.47 24.31 13.12
N LYS A 329 2.92 24.11 14.32
CA LYS A 329 2.24 25.12 15.16
C LYS A 329 2.55 24.66 16.59
N THR A 330 3.19 25.39 17.50
CA THR A 330 3.33 26.83 17.72
C THR A 330 4.31 26.99 18.90
N THR A 331 5.42 27.71 18.74
CA THR A 331 5.99 28.52 19.82
C THR A 331 5.95 29.97 19.36
N SER A 332 4.75 30.57 19.49
CA SER A 332 4.61 32.02 19.47
C SER A 332 5.07 32.52 20.84
N THR A 333 6.22 33.19 20.85
CA THR A 333 6.69 34.02 21.95
C THR A 333 5.66 35.10 22.25
N ARG A 334 5.13 35.11 23.47
CA ARG A 334 4.54 36.31 24.09
C ARG A 334 5.65 37.33 24.30
N HIS A 335 5.50 38.52 23.72
CA HIS A 335 5.63 39.81 24.40
C HIS A 335 4.83 40.84 23.62
#